data_AF-A0A959GY66-F1
#
_entry.id   AF-A0A959GY66-F1
#
_cell.length_a   1.000
_cell.length_b   1.000
_cell.length_c   1.000
_cell.angle_alpha   90.00
_cell.angle_beta   90.00
_cell.angle_gamma   90.00
#
_symmetry.space_group_name_H-M   'P 1'
#
loop_
_entity.id
_entity.type
_entity.pdbx_description
1 polymer ?
#
loop_
_entity_poly.entity_id
_entity_poly.type
_entity_poly.pdbx_seq_one_letter_code
_entity_poly.pdbx_strand_id
1 'polypeptide(L)'
;MRAKTLLLVAGCILCFAGRLPAQPQQVRVGVHLMNLYDLNMDEHSFYADFYIWFKWKGDIDPTEIEFVNSIEKWSMAITQSGDSSNMELKDGTQYRIFRVEGRFFHSFALSRFPLDE
;
A
#
# COMPACT_ATOMS: atom_id res chain seq x y z
N MET A 1 62.42 -15.57 -42.64
CA MET A 1 61.43 -15.38 -43.73
C MET A 1 60.44 -16.54 -43.66
N ARG A 2 59.13 -16.43 -43.42
CA ARG A 2 58.15 -15.36 -43.51
C ARG A 2 57.09 -15.55 -42.41
N ALA A 3 56.65 -14.44 -41.82
CA ALA A 3 55.46 -14.33 -41.00
C ALA A 3 54.17 -14.39 -41.85
N LYS A 4 53.10 -14.98 -41.28
CA LYS A 4 51.68 -14.76 -41.61
C LYS A 4 50.87 -15.07 -40.33
N THR A 5 50.57 -14.08 -39.48
CA THR A 5 49.32 -13.28 -39.44
C THR A 5 48.09 -14.19 -39.21
N LEU A 6 47.60 -14.35 -37.97
CA LEU A 6 46.55 -13.54 -37.29
C LEU A 6 45.20 -13.64 -38.05
N LEU A 7 44.12 -14.21 -37.51
CA LEU A 7 43.23 -13.53 -36.56
C LEU A 7 42.27 -14.56 -35.91
N LEU A 8 42.29 -14.63 -34.58
CA LEU A 8 41.28 -15.30 -33.77
C LEU A 8 40.11 -14.33 -33.63
N VAL A 9 39.00 -14.52 -34.34
CA VAL A 9 37.77 -13.74 -34.12
C VAL A 9 37.01 -14.43 -32.99
N ALA A 10 37.41 -14.14 -31.76
CA ALA A 10 36.59 -14.38 -30.58
C ALA A 10 35.37 -13.48 -30.69
N GLY A 11 34.24 -14.06 -31.11
CA GLY A 11 32.94 -13.41 -31.10
C GLY A 11 32.57 -13.05 -29.66
N CYS A 12 32.90 -11.82 -29.27
CA CYS A 12 32.44 -11.20 -28.05
C CYS A 12 30.94 -10.94 -28.23
N ILE A 13 30.11 -11.92 -27.88
CA ILE A 13 28.69 -11.71 -27.64
C ILE A 13 28.65 -10.78 -26.43
N LEU A 14 28.58 -9.49 -26.71
CA LEU A 14 28.16 -8.48 -25.76
C LEU A 14 26.74 -8.85 -25.34
N CYS A 15 26.63 -9.65 -24.28
CA CYS A 15 25.42 -9.77 -23.50
C CYS A 15 25.13 -8.37 -22.95
N PHE A 16 24.42 -7.56 -23.74
CA PHE A 16 23.67 -6.43 -23.22
C PHE A 16 22.61 -7.01 -22.29
N ALA A 17 23.02 -7.27 -21.04
CA ALA A 17 22.09 -7.34 -19.93
C ALA A 17 21.58 -5.91 -19.72
N GLY A 18 20.65 -5.49 -20.59
CA GLY A 18 19.85 -4.31 -20.34
C GLY A 18 19.23 -4.51 -18.97
N ARG A 19 19.63 -3.68 -17.99
CA ARG A 19 18.93 -3.63 -16.71
C ARG A 19 17.48 -3.31 -17.04
N LEU A 20 16.60 -4.31 -16.87
CA LEU A 20 15.17 -4.05 -16.86
C LEU A 20 14.94 -2.91 -15.86
N PRO A 21 14.17 -1.87 -16.22
CA PRO A 21 13.86 -0.81 -15.28
C PRO A 21 13.27 -1.46 -14.03
N ALA A 22 13.79 -1.08 -12.85
CA ALA A 22 13.27 -1.60 -11.59
C ALA A 22 11.78 -1.27 -11.53
N GLN A 23 10.93 -2.30 -11.52
CA GLN A 23 9.50 -2.11 -11.37
C GLN A 23 9.21 -1.68 -9.93
N PRO A 24 8.25 -0.76 -9.72
CA PRO A 24 7.86 -0.39 -8.36
C PRO A 24 7.32 -1.61 -7.62
N GLN A 25 7.65 -1.70 -6.33
CA GLN A 25 7.12 -2.74 -5.45
C GLN A 25 5.59 -2.67 -5.44
N GLN A 26 4.95 -3.81 -5.67
CA GLN A 26 3.49 -3.92 -5.67
C GLN A 26 3.01 -4.29 -4.27
N VAL A 27 2.02 -3.56 -3.78
CA VAL A 27 1.39 -3.76 -2.47
C VAL A 27 -0.10 -3.94 -2.68
N ARG A 28 -0.65 -5.06 -2.19
CA ARG A 28 -2.10 -5.29 -2.17
C ARG A 28 -2.65 -4.87 -0.82
N VAL A 29 -3.63 -3.97 -0.84
CA VAL A 29 -4.29 -3.46 0.36
C VAL A 29 -5.75 -3.93 0.35
N GLY A 30 -6.28 -4.27 1.52
CA GLY A 30 -7.71 -4.50 1.69
C GLY A 30 -8.20 -3.89 2.99
N VAL A 31 -9.51 -3.59 3.03
CA VAL A 31 -10.18 -2.95 4.17
C VAL A 31 -11.44 -3.74 4.51
N HIS A 32 -11.70 -3.92 5.80
CA HIS A 32 -12.94 -4.48 6.32
C HIS A 32 -13.54 -3.50 7.33
N LEU A 33 -14.61 -2.83 6.93
CA LEU A 33 -15.34 -1.87 7.75
C LEU A 33 -16.11 -2.60 8.85
N MET A 34 -15.85 -2.22 10.11
CA MET A 34 -16.54 -2.78 11.27
C MET A 34 -17.74 -1.90 11.64
N ASN A 35 -17.49 -0.60 11.81
CA ASN A 35 -18.52 0.36 12.18
C ASN A 35 -18.30 1.69 11.46
N LEU A 36 -19.40 2.35 11.14
CA LEU A 36 -19.46 3.74 10.71
C LEU A 36 -20.57 4.42 11.50
N TYR A 37 -20.26 5.51 12.19
CA TYR A 37 -21.18 6.13 13.14
C TYR A 37 -20.89 7.63 13.29
N ASP A 38 -21.79 8.30 14.02
CA ASP A 38 -21.72 9.73 14.34
C ASP A 38 -21.51 10.59 13.08
N LEU A 39 -22.43 10.40 12.14
CA LEU A 39 -22.48 11.13 10.88
C LEU A 39 -22.90 12.57 11.15
N ASN A 40 -21.97 13.50 10.97
CA ASN A 40 -22.20 14.92 11.19
C ASN A 40 -22.17 15.65 9.84
N MET A 41 -23.36 16.00 9.36
CA MET A 41 -23.56 16.67 8.07
C MET A 41 -23.05 18.11 8.07
N ASP A 42 -23.16 18.80 9.21
CA ASP A 42 -22.71 20.19 9.38
C ASP A 42 -21.17 20.29 9.34
N GLU A 43 -20.49 19.31 9.94
CA GLU A 43 -19.03 19.24 10.01
C GLU A 43 -18.42 18.39 8.88
N HIS A 44 -19.24 17.84 7.98
CA HIS A 44 -18.80 16.96 6.89
C HIS A 44 -17.89 15.82 7.39
N SER A 45 -18.30 15.15 8.47
CA SER A 45 -17.47 14.16 9.14
C SER A 45 -18.23 12.91 9.56
N PHE A 46 -17.48 11.82 9.74
CA PHE A 46 -17.96 10.59 10.36
C PHE A 46 -16.83 9.91 11.14
N TYR A 47 -17.20 9.06 12.10
CA TYR A 47 -16.27 8.13 12.72
C TYR A 47 -16.33 6.78 12.02
N ALA A 48 -15.17 6.15 11.86
CA ALA A 48 -15.09 4.78 11.36
C ALA A 48 -14.07 3.96 12.14
N ASP A 49 -14.42 2.68 12.26
CA ASP A 49 -13.60 1.61 12.83
C ASP A 49 -13.49 0.50 11.78
N PHE A 50 -12.27 0.16 11.39
CA PHE A 50 -12.03 -0.83 10.33
C PHE A 50 -10.69 -1.54 10.50
N TYR A 51 -10.61 -2.74 9.93
CA TYR A 51 -9.34 -3.42 9.71
C TYR A 51 -8.79 -3.04 8.34
N ILE A 52 -7.47 -2.83 8.27
CA ILE A 52 -6.72 -2.67 7.02
C ILE A 52 -5.56 -3.65 7.00
N TRP A 53 -5.36 -4.34 5.87
CA TRP A 53 -4.24 -5.28 5.72
C TRP A 53 -3.46 -5.06 4.42
N PHE A 54 -2.19 -5.42 4.48
CA PHE A 54 -1.21 -5.25 3.42
C PHE A 54 -0.61 -6.61 3.06
N LYS A 55 -0.42 -6.87 1.77
CA LYS A 55 0.29 -8.02 1.22
C LYS A 55 1.31 -7.55 0.19
N TRP A 56 2.59 -7.86 0.37
CA TRP A 56 3.63 -7.46 -0.58
C TRP A 56 4.79 -8.46 -0.64
N LYS A 57 5.61 -8.35 -1.70
CA LYS A 57 6.92 -9.00 -1.80
C LYS A 57 7.96 -7.94 -2.08
N GLY A 58 9.02 -7.90 -1.28
CA GLY A 58 10.13 -6.94 -1.43
C GLY A 58 10.54 -6.34 -0.08
N ASP A 59 11.59 -5.52 -0.15
CA ASP A 59 12.33 -5.08 1.03
C ASP A 59 11.75 -3.82 1.69
N ILE A 60 10.85 -3.11 1.00
CA ILE A 60 10.26 -1.86 1.49
C ILE A 60 9.02 -2.20 2.30
N ASP A 61 8.94 -1.74 3.53
CA ASP A 61 7.76 -1.85 4.38
C ASP A 61 6.71 -0.79 3.97
N PRO A 62 5.54 -1.18 3.47
CA PRO A 62 4.54 -0.23 2.99
C PRO A 62 3.53 0.18 4.08
N THR A 63 3.76 -0.18 5.35
CA THR A 63 2.74 -0.03 6.40
C THR A 63 2.74 1.31 7.12
N GLU A 64 3.74 2.16 6.87
CA GLU A 64 3.71 3.57 7.29
C GLU A 64 2.80 4.37 6.35
N ILE A 65 1.50 4.35 6.64
CA ILE A 65 0.47 5.03 5.83
C ILE A 65 -0.10 6.28 6.53
N GLU A 66 -0.62 7.19 5.71
CA GLU A 66 -1.34 8.39 6.17
C GLU A 66 -2.77 8.39 5.62
N PHE A 67 -3.75 8.67 6.48
CA PHE A 67 -5.11 8.96 6.06
C PHE A 67 -5.28 10.47 5.82
N VAL A 68 -5.22 10.86 4.54
CA VAL A 68 -5.21 12.28 4.13
C VAL A 68 -6.46 13.05 4.55
N ASN A 69 -7.60 12.37 4.70
CA ASN A 69 -8.88 12.96 5.11
C ASN A 69 -9.18 12.75 6.60
N SER A 70 -8.20 12.38 7.42
CA SER A 70 -8.37 12.35 8.88
C SER A 70 -8.42 13.77 9.44
N ILE A 71 -9.40 14.07 10.30
CA ILE A 71 -9.60 15.40 10.88
C ILE A 71 -8.75 15.56 12.14
N GLU A 72 -8.75 14.55 13.01
CA GLU A 72 -8.09 14.58 14.31
C GLU A 72 -6.99 13.52 14.38
N LYS A 73 -5.91 13.72 13.62
CA LYS A 73 -4.78 12.75 13.56
C LYS A 73 -4.24 12.35 14.93
N TRP A 74 -4.30 13.26 15.90
CA TRP A 74 -3.84 13.04 17.27
C TRP A 74 -4.73 12.11 18.10
N SER A 75 -6.01 11.95 17.73
CA SER A 75 -6.97 11.04 18.39
C SER A 75 -7.17 9.72 17.62
N MET A 76 -6.62 9.62 16.41
CA MET A 76 -6.68 8.40 15.59
C MET A 76 -5.89 7.26 16.24
N ALA A 77 -6.55 6.13 16.45
CA ALA A 77 -5.94 4.93 16.97
C ALA A 77 -5.59 3.98 15.82
N ILE A 78 -4.31 3.64 15.69
CA ILE A 78 -3.83 2.60 14.77
C ILE A 78 -3.14 1.54 15.63
N THR A 79 -3.73 0.35 15.71
CA THR A 79 -3.20 -0.75 16.53
C THR A 79 -2.98 -1.99 15.69
N GLN A 80 -1.90 -2.72 15.95
CA GLN A 80 -1.68 -4.02 15.33
C GLN A 80 -2.76 -4.99 15.80
N SER A 81 -3.41 -5.67 14.86
CA SER A 81 -4.53 -6.56 15.17
C SER A 81 -4.06 -7.99 15.51
N GLY A 82 -3.79 -8.22 16.80
CA GLY A 82 -3.55 -9.55 17.38
C GLY A 82 -2.22 -10.21 16.99
N ASP A 83 -2.03 -11.47 17.44
CA ASP A 83 -0.79 -12.26 17.27
C ASP A 83 -0.46 -12.59 15.80
N SER A 84 -1.43 -12.38 14.92
CA SER A 84 -1.35 -12.62 13.46
C SER A 84 -0.96 -11.38 12.65
N SER A 85 -0.56 -10.29 13.31
CA SER A 85 -0.38 -8.96 12.72
C SER A 85 0.91 -8.78 11.91
N ASN A 86 1.84 -9.72 11.96
CA ASN A 86 3.08 -9.70 11.18
C ASN A 86 3.47 -11.12 10.77
N MET A 87 3.21 -11.49 9.52
CA MET A 87 3.49 -12.82 9.00
C MET A 87 4.29 -12.76 7.71
N GLU A 88 5.24 -13.67 7.57
CA GLU A 88 5.81 -14.02 6.28
C GLU A 88 5.23 -15.37 5.83
N LEU A 89 4.60 -15.38 4.64
CA LEU A 89 4.07 -16.59 4.02
C LEU A 89 5.22 -17.41 3.42
N LYS A 90 4.99 -18.72 3.21
CA LYS A 90 5.98 -19.66 2.66
C LYS A 90 6.58 -19.24 1.31
N ASP A 91 5.91 -18.37 0.57
CA ASP A 91 6.33 -17.88 -0.74
C ASP A 91 7.06 -16.52 -0.69
N GLY A 92 7.42 -16.06 0.51
CA GLY A 92 8.09 -14.78 0.77
C GLY A 92 7.14 -13.57 0.77
N THR A 93 5.83 -13.78 0.74
CA THR A 93 4.86 -12.68 0.87
C THR A 93 4.79 -12.21 2.31
N GLN A 94 5.01 -10.93 2.54
CA GLN A 94 4.78 -10.28 3.82
C GLN A 94 3.30 -9.93 3.98
N TYR A 95 2.76 -10.10 5.18
CA TYR A 95 1.39 -9.76 5.56
C TYR A 95 1.36 -8.99 6.87
N ARG A 96 0.67 -7.86 6.88
CA ARG A 96 0.40 -7.07 8.09
C ARG A 96 -1.03 -6.58 8.14
N ILE A 97 -1.59 -6.51 9.35
CA ILE A 97 -2.96 -6.05 9.60
C ILE A 97 -3.04 -5.12 10.81
N PHE A 98 -3.80 -4.05 10.65
CA PHE A 98 -4.05 -3.04 11.68
C PHE A 98 -5.55 -2.83 11.84
N ARG A 99 -5.98 -2.48 13.05
CA ARG A 99 -7.27 -1.85 13.30
C ARG A 99 -7.06 -0.34 13.37
N VAL A 100 -7.90 0.39 12.67
CA VAL A 100 -7.90 1.85 12.60
C VAL A 100 -9.23 2.35 13.12
N GLU A 101 -9.19 3.25 14.09
CA GLU A 101 -10.35 3.97 14.61
C GLU A 101 -10.05 5.47 14.55
N GLY A 102 -10.93 6.25 13.94
CA GLY A 102 -10.71 7.68 13.80
C GLY A 102 -11.87 8.44 13.16
N ARG A 103 -11.70 9.75 13.11
CA ARG A 103 -12.65 10.70 12.51
C ARG A 103 -12.17 11.16 11.14
N PHE A 104 -13.04 11.06 10.16
CA PHE A 104 -12.73 11.31 8.75
C PHE A 104 -13.65 12.38 8.17
N PHE A 105 -13.10 13.17 7.26
CA PHE A 105 -13.84 14.11 6.44
C PHE A 105 -14.46 13.43 5.22
N HIS A 106 -15.71 13.76 4.95
CA HIS A 106 -16.42 13.43 3.72
C HIS A 106 -17.45 14.53 3.40
N SER A 107 -17.34 15.08 2.19
CA SER A 107 -18.30 16.08 1.71
C SER A 107 -19.60 15.40 1.29
N PHE A 108 -20.69 15.68 2.03
CA PHE A 108 -22.03 15.17 1.74
C PHE A 108 -22.72 16.04 0.69
N ALA A 109 -23.35 15.40 -0.29
CA ALA A 109 -24.21 16.09 -1.26
C ALA A 109 -25.62 16.22 -0.69
N LEU A 110 -25.98 17.40 -0.14
CA LEU A 110 -27.26 17.63 0.55
C LEU A 110 -28.30 18.38 -0.30
N SER A 111 -28.16 18.33 -1.62
CA SER A 111 -29.00 19.09 -2.56
C SER A 111 -30.48 18.70 -2.56
N ARG A 112 -30.80 17.51 -2.04
CA ARG A 112 -32.13 16.91 -2.02
C ARG A 112 -32.54 16.45 -0.62
N PHE A 113 -31.90 16.96 0.43
CA PHE A 113 -32.17 16.58 1.81
C PHE A 113 -33.67 16.63 2.14
N PRO A 114 -34.26 15.59 2.77
CA PRO A 114 -33.65 14.37 3.33
C PRO A 114 -33.64 13.15 2.36
N LEU A 115 -33.76 13.36 1.05
CA LEU A 115 -33.82 12.31 0.02
C LEU A 115 -32.52 12.24 -0.82
N ASP A 116 -31.38 12.53 -0.20
CA ASP A 116 -30.05 12.34 -0.78
C ASP A 116 -29.66 10.85 -0.81
N GLU A 117 -28.66 10.48 -1.62
CA GLU A 117 -28.10 9.11 -1.73
C GLU A 117 -26.78 8.96 -0.97
#